data_AF-A0A949LJD8-F1
#
_entry.id   AF-A0A949LJD8-F1
#
_cell.length_a   1.000
_cell.length_b   1.000
_cell.length_c   1.000
_cell.angle_alpha   90.00
_cell.angle_beta   90.00
_cell.angle_gamma   90.00
#
_symmetry.space_group_name_H-M   'P 1'
#
loop_
_entity.id
_entity.type
_entity.pdbx_description
1 polymer ?
#
loop_
_entity_poly.entity_id
_entity_poly.type
_entity_poly.pdbx_seq_one_letter_code
_entity_poly.pdbx_strand_id
1 'polypeptide(L)'
;MQSNEARDPNGLPNWLTAGDAPFPKPSKARSAAEFEMVFPRVLECIAEGFTLSRAVRELPIKVDEGAFYRWIKKDVERERLYKEAKEIRTEVWAGRVIEHAIAEDSTEDVSRSRLIVDSYRWLMECDNRKGYGSVKQIDVTSSISITAALEQGRSRMASLAPVDEIIDAEVVNLLTDGEEE
;
A
#
# COMPACT_ATOMS: atom_id res chain seq x y z
N MET A 1 8.40 64.99 30.41
CA MET A 1 8.98 63.62 30.37
C MET A 1 8.75 63.08 28.96
N GLN A 2 9.70 63.30 28.05
CA GLN A 2 9.65 62.77 26.68
C GLN A 2 10.46 61.48 26.66
N SER A 3 9.78 60.36 26.49
CA SER A 3 10.37 59.03 26.33
C SER A 3 11.15 59.00 25.03
N ASN A 4 12.45 58.74 25.16
CA ASN A 4 13.41 58.63 24.08
C ASN A 4 13.09 57.38 23.24
N GLU A 5 12.36 57.53 22.13
CA GLU A 5 12.14 56.46 21.15
C GLU A 5 13.45 56.16 20.44
N ALA A 6 14.07 55.02 20.79
CA ALA A 6 15.25 54.50 20.11
C ALA A 6 14.90 54.30 18.62
N ARG A 7 15.47 55.14 17.74
CA ARG A 7 15.37 55.05 16.29
C ARG A 7 16.32 53.98 15.76
N ASP A 8 15.80 53.06 14.97
CA ASP A 8 16.57 52.15 14.10
C ASP A 8 17.38 52.94 13.05
N PRO A 9 18.43 52.37 12.42
CA PRO A 9 19.27 53.06 11.43
C PRO A 9 18.51 53.58 10.19
N ASN A 10 17.29 53.08 9.95
CA ASN A 10 16.41 53.52 8.87
C ASN A 10 15.37 54.58 9.31
N GLY A 11 15.45 55.09 10.54
CA GLY A 11 14.57 56.17 11.02
C GLY A 11 13.10 55.79 11.19
N LEU A 12 12.77 54.50 11.13
CA LEU A 12 11.40 54.01 11.27
C LEU A 12 11.04 53.85 12.77
N PRO A 13 9.77 54.10 13.15
CA PRO A 13 9.30 53.85 14.50
C PRO A 13 9.31 52.35 14.86
N ASN A 14 9.62 52.03 16.12
CA ASN A 14 9.72 50.65 16.62
C ASN A 14 8.45 49.78 16.48
N TRP A 15 7.30 50.38 16.21
CA TRP A 15 6.05 49.64 15.94
C TRP A 15 5.87 49.27 14.46
N LEU A 16 6.66 49.87 13.56
CA LEU A 16 6.66 49.58 12.12
C LEU A 16 7.83 48.66 11.73
N THR A 17 8.88 48.61 12.56
CA THR A 17 9.87 47.54 12.49
C THR A 17 9.18 46.28 13.01
N ALA A 18 8.67 45.45 12.10
CA ALA A 18 8.52 44.04 12.42
C ALA A 18 9.90 43.61 12.89
N GLY A 19 10.08 43.45 14.21
CA GLY A 19 11.29 42.85 14.74
C GLY A 19 11.56 41.57 13.96
N ASP A 20 12.80 41.11 13.98
CA ASP A 20 13.31 39.92 13.27
C ASP A 20 12.68 38.61 13.83
N ALA A 21 11.36 38.64 14.03
CA ALA A 21 10.53 37.59 14.52
C ALA A 21 10.67 36.47 13.49
N PRO A 22 11.24 35.33 13.89
CA PRO A 22 11.41 34.21 12.97
C PRO A 22 10.04 33.86 12.42
N PHE A 23 9.94 33.74 11.10
CA PHE A 23 8.71 33.28 10.44
C PHE A 23 8.17 32.08 11.22
N PRO A 24 6.89 32.11 11.66
CA PRO A 24 6.33 31.01 12.42
C PRO A 24 6.45 29.75 11.57
N LYS A 25 7.28 28.80 12.01
CA LYS A 25 7.40 27.50 11.36
C LYS A 25 5.99 26.90 11.29
N PRO A 26 5.56 26.34 10.15
CA PRO A 26 4.24 25.75 10.06
C PRO A 26 4.09 24.69 11.16
N SER A 27 3.14 24.94 12.06
CA SER A 27 2.80 23.99 13.12
C SER A 27 2.38 22.68 12.47
N LYS A 28 2.98 21.55 12.89
CA LYS A 28 2.66 20.21 12.39
C LYS A 28 1.16 19.87 12.52
N ALA A 29 0.48 20.47 13.51
CA ALA A 29 -0.95 20.30 13.70
C ALA A 29 -1.78 21.05 12.64
N ARG A 30 -1.33 22.23 12.22
CA ARG A 30 -1.98 23.02 11.17
C ARG A 30 -1.92 22.29 9.82
N SER A 31 -0.75 21.74 9.48
CA SER A 31 -0.58 20.96 8.25
C SER A 31 -1.43 19.69 8.22
N ALA A 32 -1.68 19.04 9.36
CA ALA A 32 -2.50 17.83 9.39
C ALA A 32 -3.98 18.12 9.10
N ALA A 33 -4.53 19.21 9.66
CA ALA A 33 -5.90 19.63 9.36
C ALA A 33 -6.08 20.07 7.91
N GLU A 34 -5.08 20.75 7.35
CA GLU A 34 -5.04 21.11 5.93
C GLU A 34 -5.03 19.85 5.04
N PHE A 35 -4.26 18.83 5.41
CA PHE A 35 -4.23 17.55 4.68
C PHE A 35 -5.55 16.80 4.74
N GLU A 36 -6.22 16.74 5.89
CA GLU A 36 -7.55 16.13 6.00
C GLU A 36 -8.58 16.78 5.08
N MET A 37 -8.56 18.12 5.00
CA MET A 37 -9.50 18.86 4.17
C MET A 37 -9.31 18.59 2.67
N VAL A 38 -8.06 18.51 2.20
CA VAL A 38 -7.77 18.31 0.77
C VAL A 38 -7.77 16.83 0.36
N PHE A 39 -7.66 15.91 1.31
CA PHE A 39 -7.52 14.48 1.03
C PHE A 39 -8.65 13.89 0.16
N PRO A 40 -9.94 14.12 0.45
CA PRO A 40 -11.03 13.61 -0.40
C PRO A 40 -10.92 14.11 -1.85
N ARG A 41 -10.61 15.40 -2.03
CA ARG A 41 -10.48 15.98 -3.38
C ARG A 41 -9.29 15.38 -4.14
N VAL A 42 -8.18 15.12 -3.46
CA VAL A 42 -7.03 14.46 -4.08
C VAL A 42 -7.37 13.03 -4.49
N LEU A 43 -8.14 12.29 -3.68
CA LEU A 43 -8.60 10.95 -4.04
C LEU A 43 -9.50 10.96 -5.28
N GLU A 44 -10.43 11.92 -5.39
CA GLU A 44 -11.25 12.10 -6.60
C GLU A 44 -10.39 12.37 -7.84
N CYS A 45 -9.43 13.30 -7.75
CA CYS A 45 -8.52 13.57 -8.87
C CYS A 45 -7.70 12.32 -9.25
N ILE A 46 -7.26 11.54 -8.27
CA ILE A 46 -6.56 10.28 -8.57
C ILE A 46 -7.50 9.32 -9.30
N ALA A 47 -8.74 9.14 -8.83
CA ALA A 47 -9.73 8.30 -9.49
C ALA A 47 -10.03 8.76 -10.93
N GLU A 48 -10.01 10.07 -11.20
CA GLU A 48 -10.16 10.67 -12.54
C GLU A 48 -8.97 10.42 -13.50
N GLY A 49 -7.90 9.75 -13.07
CA GLY A 49 -6.74 9.49 -13.94
C GLY A 49 -5.51 10.36 -13.66
N PHE A 50 -5.52 11.22 -12.64
CA PHE A 50 -4.39 12.09 -12.34
C PHE A 50 -3.30 11.37 -11.52
N THR A 51 -2.05 11.82 -11.69
CA THR A 51 -0.94 11.44 -10.79
C THR A 51 -1.03 12.24 -9.50
N LEU A 52 -0.41 11.76 -8.41
CA LEU A 52 -0.40 12.46 -7.13
C LEU A 52 0.17 13.88 -7.27
N SER A 53 1.31 14.01 -7.95
CA SER A 53 1.96 15.30 -8.17
C SER A 53 1.08 16.27 -8.95
N ARG A 54 0.28 15.76 -9.90
CA ARG A 54 -0.67 16.61 -10.65
C ARG A 54 -1.85 16.98 -9.78
N ALA A 55 -2.45 16.02 -9.07
CA ALA A 55 -3.56 16.28 -8.15
C ALA A 55 -3.22 17.33 -7.09
N VAL A 56 -1.98 17.31 -6.54
CA VAL A 56 -1.51 18.32 -5.58
C VAL A 56 -1.34 19.70 -6.22
N ARG A 57 -0.95 19.79 -7.50
CA ARG A 57 -0.82 21.07 -8.22
C ARG A 57 -2.16 21.71 -8.57
N GLU A 58 -3.20 20.91 -8.78
CA GLU A 58 -4.56 21.42 -9.05
C GLU A 58 -5.22 22.01 -7.78
N LEU A 59 -4.65 21.75 -6.59
CA LEU A 59 -5.18 22.32 -5.36
C LEU A 59 -4.86 23.82 -5.28
N PRO A 60 -5.81 24.64 -4.77
CA PRO A 60 -5.55 26.06 -4.52
C PRO A 60 -4.55 26.30 -3.39
N ILE A 61 -4.27 25.27 -2.57
CA ILE A 61 -3.37 25.33 -1.43
C ILE A 61 -2.04 24.66 -1.80
N LYS A 62 -0.93 25.35 -1.54
CA LYS A 62 0.41 24.80 -1.72
C LYS A 62 0.70 23.76 -0.63
N VAL A 63 0.61 22.49 -1.01
CA VAL A 63 0.92 21.35 -0.16
C VAL A 63 2.23 20.70 -0.59
N ASP A 64 3.09 20.35 0.38
CA ASP A 64 4.27 19.53 0.11
C ASP A 64 3.85 18.08 -0.19
N GLU A 65 4.09 17.62 -1.42
CA GLU A 65 3.74 16.28 -1.88
C GLU A 65 4.39 15.20 -1.01
N GLY A 66 5.64 15.40 -0.61
CA GLY A 66 6.38 14.44 0.23
C GLY A 66 5.78 14.31 1.63
N ALA A 67 5.45 15.43 2.28
CA ALA A 67 4.77 15.44 3.57
C ALA A 67 3.37 14.84 3.50
N PHE A 68 2.61 15.15 2.45
CA PHE A 68 1.28 14.60 2.23
C PHE A 68 1.31 13.08 2.04
N TYR A 69 2.23 12.56 1.23
CA TYR A 69 2.37 11.11 1.04
C TYR A 69 2.78 10.39 2.33
N ARG A 70 3.73 10.95 3.10
CA ARG A 70 4.10 10.41 4.42
C ARG A 70 2.93 10.41 5.39
N TRP A 71 2.08 11.44 5.32
CA TRP A 71 0.89 11.56 6.15
C TRP A 71 -0.18 10.51 5.80
N ILE A 72 -0.38 10.22 4.51
CA ILE A 72 -1.25 9.12 4.04
C ILE A 72 -0.72 7.78 4.58
N LYS A 73 0.58 7.51 4.40
CA LYS A 73 1.22 6.25 4.82
C LYS A 73 1.24 6.02 6.33
N LYS A 74 1.01 7.06 7.13
CA LYS A 74 1.00 6.96 8.59
C LYS A 74 -0.26 6.26 9.12
N ASP A 75 -1.35 6.26 8.35
CA ASP A 75 -2.65 5.73 8.75
C ASP A 75 -3.11 4.65 7.78
N VAL A 76 -3.53 3.50 8.33
CA VAL A 76 -3.93 2.32 7.55
C VAL A 76 -5.20 2.59 6.75
N GLU A 77 -6.17 3.33 7.31
CA GLU A 77 -7.42 3.63 6.60
C GLU A 77 -7.18 4.62 5.46
N ARG A 78 -6.35 5.65 5.68
CA ARG A 78 -5.98 6.60 4.61
C ARG A 78 -5.23 5.90 3.49
N GLU A 79 -4.31 4.99 3.83
CA GLU A 79 -3.63 4.18 2.82
C GLU A 79 -4.60 3.26 2.06
N ARG A 80 -5.60 2.67 2.73
CA ARG A 80 -6.62 1.83 2.10
C ARG A 80 -7.43 2.62 1.07
N LEU A 81 -7.96 3.78 1.45
CA LEU A 81 -8.71 4.66 0.55
C LEU A 81 -7.85 5.15 -0.62
N TYR A 82 -6.58 5.45 -0.37
CA TYR A 82 -5.64 5.81 -1.41
C TYR A 82 -5.38 4.67 -2.41
N LYS A 83 -5.29 3.42 -1.94
CA LYS A 83 -5.17 2.24 -2.81
C LYS A 83 -6.43 2.03 -3.65
N GLU A 84 -7.61 2.16 -3.04
CA GLU A 84 -8.89 2.05 -3.74
C GLU A 84 -9.01 3.10 -4.86
N ALA A 85 -8.68 4.36 -4.59
CA ALA A 85 -8.66 5.40 -5.61
C ALA A 85 -7.68 5.08 -6.76
N LYS A 86 -6.52 4.49 -6.44
CA LYS A 86 -5.55 4.03 -7.45
C LYS A 86 -6.08 2.86 -8.28
N GLU A 87 -6.85 1.94 -7.68
CA GLU A 87 -7.49 0.85 -8.42
C GLU A 87 -8.53 1.41 -9.41
N ILE A 88 -9.39 2.34 -8.98
CA ILE A 88 -10.36 3.01 -9.86
C ILE A 88 -9.66 3.74 -11.01
N ARG A 89 -8.52 4.40 -10.71
CA ARG A 89 -7.70 5.09 -11.71
C ARG A 89 -7.27 4.18 -12.86
N THR A 90 -7.02 2.88 -12.58
CA THR A 90 -6.57 1.95 -13.62
C THR A 90 -7.60 1.76 -14.73
N GLU A 91 -8.90 1.85 -14.42
CA GLU A 91 -9.97 1.79 -15.41
C GLU A 91 -9.96 3.02 -16.34
N VAL A 92 -9.73 4.21 -15.80
CA VAL A 92 -9.59 5.43 -16.62
C VAL A 92 -8.38 5.35 -17.53
N TRP A 93 -7.25 4.82 -17.03
CA TRP A 93 -6.06 4.62 -17.84
C TRP A 93 -6.26 3.59 -18.94
N ALA A 94 -7.04 2.53 -18.70
CA ALA A 94 -7.38 1.55 -19.74
C ALA A 94 -8.06 2.22 -20.95
N GLY A 95 -9.00 3.16 -20.70
CA GLY A 95 -9.62 3.96 -21.76
C GLY A 95 -8.62 4.83 -22.51
N ARG A 96 -7.75 5.57 -21.79
CA ARG A 96 -6.73 6.44 -22.39
C ARG A 96 -5.70 5.67 -23.23
N VAL A 97 -5.37 4.45 -22.85
CA VAL A 97 -4.47 3.58 -23.64
C VAL A 97 -5.04 3.34 -25.04
N ILE A 98 -6.35 3.10 -25.15
CA ILE A 98 -7.01 2.89 -26.44
C ILE A 98 -7.01 4.18 -27.25
N GLU A 99 -7.29 5.32 -26.63
CA GLU A 99 -7.24 6.64 -27.30
C GLU A 99 -5.85 6.92 -27.90
N HIS A 100 -4.79 6.67 -27.14
CA HIS A 100 -3.41 6.82 -27.60
C HIS A 100 -3.02 5.80 -28.68
N ALA A 101 -3.63 4.61 -28.68
CA ALA A 101 -3.37 3.58 -29.68
C ALA A 101 -4.11 3.83 -31.00
N ILE A 102 -5.28 4.47 -30.97
CA ILE A 102 -6.08 4.80 -32.17
C ILE A 102 -5.51 6.03 -32.89
N ALA A 103 -4.91 6.98 -32.16
CA ALA A 103 -4.45 8.26 -32.68
C ALA A 103 -3.80 8.14 -34.07
N GLU A 104 -4.45 8.75 -35.07
CA GLU A 104 -3.90 8.93 -36.42
C GLU A 104 -2.86 10.05 -36.35
N ASP A 105 -1.57 9.73 -36.35
CA ASP A 105 -0.58 10.66 -36.92
C ASP A 105 0.79 10.03 -37.22
N SER A 106 1.39 10.60 -38.27
CA SER A 106 2.71 10.46 -38.93
C SER A 106 3.79 9.55 -38.31
N THR A 107 4.69 9.04 -39.16
CA THR A 107 5.77 8.07 -38.92
C THR A 107 6.68 8.30 -37.69
N GLU A 108 6.66 9.47 -37.06
CA GLU A 108 7.39 9.76 -35.80
C GLU A 108 6.58 9.49 -34.52
N ASP A 109 5.26 9.30 -34.59
CA ASP A 109 4.40 9.19 -33.40
C ASP A 109 4.15 7.76 -32.91
N VAL A 110 4.44 6.73 -33.70
CA VAL A 110 4.28 5.32 -33.26
C VAL A 110 5.18 5.00 -32.06
N SER A 111 6.43 5.49 -32.07
CA SER A 111 7.38 5.24 -30.98
C SER A 111 6.96 5.94 -29.68
N ARG A 112 6.42 7.16 -29.80
CA ARG A 112 5.90 7.93 -28.67
C ARG A 112 4.63 7.29 -28.10
N SER A 113 3.66 6.97 -28.96
CA SER A 113 2.42 6.32 -28.56
C SER A 113 2.69 4.95 -27.93
N ARG A 114 3.64 4.18 -28.49
CA ARG A 114 4.09 2.93 -27.88
C ARG A 114 4.68 3.15 -26.49
N LEU A 115 5.56 4.12 -26.31
CA LEU A 115 6.14 4.42 -24.99
C LEU A 115 5.06 4.84 -23.97
N ILE A 116 4.06 5.62 -24.41
CA ILE A 116 2.94 6.05 -23.56
C ILE A 116 2.10 4.82 -23.14
N VAL A 117 1.73 3.98 -24.10
CA VAL A 117 0.95 2.76 -23.84
C VAL A 117 1.71 1.81 -22.91
N ASP A 118 3.00 1.58 -23.16
CA ASP A 118 3.85 0.73 -22.32
C ASP A 118 3.97 1.28 -20.89
N SER A 119 4.09 2.60 -20.75
CA SER A 119 4.14 3.27 -19.44
C SER A 119 2.83 3.12 -18.66
N TYR A 120 1.68 3.32 -19.31
CA TYR A 120 0.38 3.12 -18.69
C TYR A 120 0.16 1.67 -18.29
N ARG A 121 0.49 0.71 -19.17
CA ARG A 121 0.38 -0.71 -18.89
C ARG A 121 1.21 -1.10 -17.65
N TRP A 122 2.46 -0.64 -17.56
CA TRP A 122 3.31 -0.92 -16.40
C TRP A 122 2.73 -0.34 -15.11
N LEU A 123 2.21 0.89 -15.15
CA LEU A 123 1.57 1.52 -14.00
C LEU A 123 0.29 0.79 -13.58
N MET A 124 -0.52 0.33 -14.54
CA MET A 124 -1.73 -0.45 -14.26
C MET A 124 -1.40 -1.79 -13.60
N GLU A 125 -0.35 -2.49 -14.05
CA GLU A 125 0.13 -3.73 -13.43
C GLU A 125 0.63 -3.50 -12.00
N CYS A 126 1.31 -2.38 -11.74
CA CYS A 126 1.79 -2.04 -10.39
C CYS A 126 0.66 -1.64 -9.44
N ASP A 127 -0.32 -0.88 -9.92
CA ASP A 127 -1.39 -0.30 -9.11
C ASP A 127 -2.54 -1.28 -8.87
N ASN A 128 -2.89 -2.10 -9.87
CA ASN A 128 -3.92 -3.12 -9.77
C ASN A 128 -3.40 -4.45 -10.33
N ARG A 129 -2.53 -5.09 -9.54
CA ARG A 129 -1.95 -6.40 -9.89
C ARG A 129 -2.98 -7.52 -9.99
N LYS A 130 -4.13 -7.41 -9.31
CA LYS A 130 -5.17 -8.45 -9.33
C LYS A 130 -5.90 -8.46 -10.68
N GLY A 131 -6.21 -7.29 -11.24
CA GLY A 131 -6.89 -7.16 -12.52
C GLY A 131 -5.95 -7.21 -13.73
N TYR A 132 -4.84 -6.48 -13.67
CA TYR A 132 -3.95 -6.25 -14.81
C TYR A 132 -2.58 -6.94 -14.69
N GLY A 133 -2.37 -7.72 -13.63
CA GLY A 133 -1.12 -8.43 -13.39
C GLY A 133 -0.86 -9.54 -14.39
N SER A 134 0.40 -9.69 -14.80
CA SER A 134 0.83 -10.83 -15.61
C SER A 134 0.71 -12.14 -14.82
N VAL A 135 -0.22 -13.02 -15.23
CA VAL A 135 -0.34 -14.37 -14.67
C VAL A 135 0.71 -15.25 -15.34
N LYS A 136 1.83 -15.48 -14.66
CA LYS A 136 2.83 -16.47 -15.09
C LYS A 136 2.38 -17.85 -14.58
N GLN A 137 1.86 -18.70 -15.46
CA GLN A 137 1.68 -20.11 -15.14
C GLN A 137 3.07 -20.74 -15.05
N ILE A 138 3.50 -20.99 -13.81
CA ILE A 138 4.73 -21.75 -13.56
C ILE A 138 4.31 -23.21 -13.60
N ASP A 139 4.69 -23.89 -14.69
CA ASP A 139 4.51 -25.33 -14.80
C ASP A 139 5.53 -26.00 -13.88
N VAL A 140 5.13 -26.23 -12.63
CA VAL A 140 5.98 -26.92 -11.65
C VAL A 140 5.91 -28.41 -11.94
N THR A 141 6.73 -28.86 -12.90
CA THR A 141 7.01 -30.28 -13.08
C THR A 141 7.92 -30.76 -11.95
N SER A 142 7.40 -30.86 -10.73
CA SER A 142 8.10 -31.54 -9.64
C SER A 142 7.98 -33.04 -9.87
N SER A 143 9.04 -33.66 -10.39
CA SER A 143 9.16 -35.12 -10.43
C SER A 143 9.36 -35.65 -9.01
N ILE A 144 8.27 -35.79 -8.25
CA ILE A 144 8.31 -36.44 -6.95
C ILE A 144 8.58 -37.93 -7.22
N SER A 145 9.82 -38.36 -7.02
CA SER A 145 10.17 -39.77 -7.14
C SER A 145 9.51 -40.56 -6.00
N ILE A 146 8.55 -41.41 -6.36
CA ILE A 146 7.80 -42.29 -5.45
C ILE A 146 8.76 -43.16 -4.62
N THR A 147 9.88 -43.59 -5.21
CA THR A 147 10.91 -44.39 -4.53
C THR A 147 11.56 -43.62 -3.38
N ALA A 148 11.94 -42.36 -3.60
CA ALA A 148 12.53 -41.52 -2.56
C ALA A 148 11.53 -41.18 -1.44
N ALA A 149 10.24 -41.02 -1.78
CA ALA A 149 9.18 -40.82 -0.81
C ALA A 149 8.95 -42.07 0.08
N LEU A 150 9.00 -43.27 -0.52
CA LEU A 150 8.89 -44.55 0.20
C LEU A 150 10.09 -44.79 1.14
N GLU A 151 11.31 -44.46 0.71
CA GLU A 151 12.52 -44.58 1.52
C GLU A 151 12.46 -43.68 2.77
N GLN A 152 12.04 -42.42 2.60
CA GLN A 152 11.83 -41.51 3.72
C GLN A 152 10.68 -41.96 4.65
N GLY A 153 9.60 -42.51 4.09
CA GLY A 153 8.50 -43.07 4.87
C GLY A 153 8.97 -44.23 5.75
N ARG A 154 9.76 -45.15 5.19
CA ARG A 154 10.37 -46.27 5.93
C ARG A 154 11.31 -45.79 7.04
N SER A 155 12.11 -44.76 6.77
CA SER A 155 13.02 -44.18 7.78
C SER A 155 12.27 -43.57 8.97
N ARG A 156 11.12 -42.93 8.72
CA ARG A 156 10.24 -42.40 9.79
C ARG A 156 9.56 -43.53 10.56
N MET A 157 9.09 -44.58 9.89
CA MET A 157 8.53 -45.74 10.58
C MET A 157 9.57 -46.49 11.42
N ALA A 158 10.81 -46.61 10.93
CA ALA A 158 11.90 -47.24 11.67
C ALA A 158 12.28 -46.45 12.94
N SER A 159 12.07 -45.13 12.95
CA SER A 159 12.29 -44.29 14.13
C SER A 159 11.18 -44.38 15.19
N LEU A 160 10.01 -44.91 14.82
CA LEU A 160 8.96 -45.31 15.74
C LEU A 160 9.29 -46.72 16.22
N ALA A 161 9.94 -46.82 17.38
CA ALA A 161 10.18 -48.11 18.03
C ALA A 161 8.84 -48.88 18.16
N PRO A 162 8.84 -50.22 17.97
CA PRO A 162 7.65 -51.02 18.22
C PRO A 162 7.25 -50.84 19.68
N VAL A 163 6.01 -50.43 19.91
CA VAL A 163 5.40 -50.41 21.24
C VAL A 163 5.12 -51.87 21.61
N ASP A 164 6.15 -52.57 22.11
CA ASP A 164 6.02 -53.88 22.75
C ASP A 164 5.54 -53.65 24.19
N GLU A 165 4.26 -53.31 24.33
CA GLU A 165 3.56 -53.48 25.60
C GLU A 165 2.07 -53.70 25.31
N ILE A 166 1.75 -54.93 24.90
CA ILE A 166 0.40 -55.46 25.10
C ILE A 166 0.33 -55.77 26.60
N ILE A 167 -0.20 -54.83 27.36
CA ILE A 167 -0.54 -55.07 28.76
C ILE A 167 -1.70 -56.05 28.74
N ASP A 168 -1.45 -57.29 29.16
CA ASP A 168 -2.49 -58.30 29.36
C ASP A 168 -3.55 -57.70 30.29
N ALA A 169 -4.71 -57.36 29.71
CA ALA A 169 -5.83 -56.85 30.46
C ALA A 169 -6.42 -58.02 31.25
N GLU A 170 -6.09 -58.09 32.55
CA GLU A 170 -6.72 -59.03 33.47
C GLU A 170 -8.23 -58.74 33.52
N VAL A 171 -9.01 -59.65 32.93
CA VAL A 171 -10.47 -59.60 32.98
C VAL A 171 -10.90 -59.97 34.39
N VAL A 172 -11.18 -58.96 35.21
CA VAL A 172 -11.78 -59.15 36.54
C VAL A 172 -13.22 -59.62 36.34
N ASN A 173 -13.44 -60.93 36.45
CA ASN A 173 -14.77 -61.50 36.59
C ASN A 173 -15.33 -61.09 37.96
N LEU A 174 -16.24 -60.12 37.95
CA LEU A 174 -17.13 -59.83 39.07
C LEU A 174 -18.13 -60.99 39.19
N LEU A 175 -17.75 -62.04 39.92
CA LEU A 175 -18.70 -62.97 40.50
C LEU A 175 -19.53 -62.18 41.51
N THR A 176 -20.75 -61.85 41.11
CA THR A 176 -21.82 -61.46 42.02
C THR A 176 -22.23 -62.70 42.81
N ASP A 177 -21.57 -62.92 43.93
CA ASP A 177 -22.15 -63.66 45.05
C ASP A 177 -23.24 -62.79 45.68
N GLY A 178 -24.48 -63.28 45.72
CA GLY A 178 -25.60 -62.53 46.30
C GLY A 178 -26.96 -63.17 46.14
N GLU A 179 -27.12 -64.31 46.81
CA GLU A 179 -28.29 -64.73 47.59
C GLU A 179 -29.64 -65.01 46.89
N GLU A 180 -29.99 -66.30 46.98
CA GLU A 180 -31.34 -66.86 46.95
C GLU A 180 -32.15 -66.35 48.17
N GLU A 181 -33.35 -65.81 47.92
CA GLU A 181 -34.64 -66.16 48.56
C GLU A 181 -35.80 -65.33 47.98
#